data_AF-A0AAX2LGG2-F1
#
_entry.id   AF-A0AAX2LGG2-F1
#
_cell.length_a   1.000
_cell.length_b   1.000
_cell.length_c   1.000
_cell.angle_alpha   90.00
_cell.angle_beta   90.00
_cell.angle_gamma   90.00
#
_symmetry.space_group_name_H-M   'P 1'
#
loop_
_entity.id
_entity.type
_entity.pdbx_description
1 polymer ?
#
loop_
_entity_poly.entity_id
_entity_poly.type
_entity_poly.pdbx_seq_one_letter_code
_entity_poly.pdbx_strand_id
1 'polypeptide(L)'
;MTKQSIIHELNEKAISDNYLYRLLEKIQYKYGVELLSENAISLTDREFLNVLRFADILSRSNLALNRNIALKIVSTLYDFYKENEVYQLFAQNVMVKLGNFPSLTLLEKNGLQFDNREIEVERMIKQIFQRTSVENKFFTDTQYEAFHEIIDSNHYSFSAGTSFGKSFLFSEFVNWIIEEKNGSENTLGIQRRFSIIFPWPIQGSKIFDGNEDRSACESLACDLPRQTL
;
A
#
# COMPACT_ATOMS: atom_id res chain seq x y z
N MET A 1 29.89 6.37 -15.23
CA MET A 1 29.43 5.17 -14.49
C MET A 1 28.92 5.62 -13.14
N THR A 2 27.62 5.59 -12.92
CA THR A 2 27.05 5.83 -11.59
C THR A 2 27.45 4.67 -10.68
N LYS A 3 28.13 4.96 -9.57
CA LYS A 3 28.52 3.97 -8.58
C LYS A 3 27.24 3.40 -7.96
N GLN A 4 26.83 2.20 -8.38
CA GLN A 4 25.67 1.54 -7.82
C GLN A 4 25.95 1.17 -6.36
N SER A 5 25.00 1.45 -5.46
CA SER A 5 25.10 1.07 -4.05
C SER A 5 25.08 -0.44 -3.90
N ILE A 6 25.72 -0.97 -2.86
CA ILE A 6 25.65 -2.40 -2.51
C ILE A 6 24.19 -2.85 -2.36
N ILE A 7 23.32 -1.99 -1.82
CA ILE A 7 21.89 -2.28 -1.66
C ILE A 7 21.21 -2.47 -3.03
N HIS A 8 21.59 -1.67 -4.03
CA HIS A 8 21.08 -1.79 -5.39
C HIS A 8 21.50 -3.12 -6.00
N GLU A 9 22.78 -3.48 -5.92
CA GLU A 9 23.28 -4.76 -6.43
C GLU A 9 22.60 -5.96 -5.77
N LEU A 10 22.40 -5.93 -4.45
CA LEU A 10 21.70 -6.99 -3.73
C LEU A 10 20.24 -7.10 -4.17
N ASN A 11 19.58 -5.98 -4.44
CA ASN A 11 18.20 -5.97 -4.94
C ASN A 11 18.09 -6.59 -6.33
N GLU A 12 19.00 -6.21 -7.24
CA GLU A 12 19.04 -6.78 -8.60
C GLU A 12 19.29 -8.30 -8.58
N LYS A 13 20.19 -8.76 -7.71
CA LYS A 13 20.43 -10.20 -7.51
C LYS A 13 19.22 -10.90 -6.90
N ALA A 14 18.57 -10.29 -5.92
CA ALA A 14 17.42 -10.88 -5.25
C ALA A 14 16.22 -11.04 -6.18
N ILE A 15 15.91 -10.03 -6.99
CA ILE A 15 14.76 -10.06 -7.89
C ILE A 15 15.00 -10.99 -9.10
N SER A 16 16.24 -11.18 -9.54
CA SER A 16 16.57 -12.09 -10.64
C SER A 16 16.76 -13.55 -10.20
N ASP A 17 16.77 -13.83 -8.90
CA ASP A 17 16.96 -15.19 -8.39
C ASP A 17 15.67 -16.02 -8.52
N ASN A 18 15.71 -17.06 -9.36
CA ASN A 18 14.62 -18.02 -9.52
C ASN A 18 14.20 -18.70 -8.21
N TYR A 19 15.11 -18.81 -7.24
CA TYR A 19 14.81 -19.38 -5.93
C TYR A 19 13.78 -18.55 -5.15
N LEU A 20 13.80 -17.21 -5.28
CA LEU A 20 12.78 -16.34 -4.70
C LEU A 20 11.39 -16.73 -5.19
N TYR A 21 11.22 -16.91 -6.51
CA TYR A 21 9.92 -17.23 -7.09
C TYR A 21 9.41 -18.61 -6.69
N ARG A 22 10.30 -19.59 -6.53
CA ARG A 22 9.95 -20.91 -5.98
C ARG A 22 9.44 -20.81 -4.54
N LEU A 23 10.11 -20.00 -3.70
CA LEU A 23 9.64 -19.74 -2.34
C LEU A 23 8.29 -19.02 -2.33
N LEU A 24 8.12 -18.01 -3.19
CA LEU A 24 6.88 -17.27 -3.34
C LEU A 24 5.70 -18.17 -3.74
N GLU A 25 5.91 -19.08 -4.69
CA GLU A 25 4.92 -20.08 -5.09
C GLU A 25 4.56 -20.99 -3.92
N LYS A 26 5.56 -21.52 -3.21
CA LYS A 26 5.36 -22.41 -2.07
C LYS A 26 4.55 -21.75 -0.94
N ILE A 27 4.87 -20.51 -0.56
CA ILE A 27 4.12 -19.81 0.50
C ILE A 27 2.71 -19.44 0.07
N GLN A 28 2.50 -19.11 -1.21
CA GLN A 28 1.17 -18.79 -1.75
C GLN A 28 0.29 -20.04 -1.84
N TYR A 29 0.87 -21.16 -2.28
CA TYR A 29 0.18 -22.44 -2.29
C TYR A 29 -0.23 -22.83 -0.86
N LYS A 30 0.69 -22.73 0.10
CA LYS A 30 0.39 -22.95 1.52
C LYS A 30 -0.78 -22.07 2.00
N TYR A 31 -0.74 -20.77 1.69
CA TYR A 31 -1.81 -19.83 2.05
C TYR A 31 -3.16 -20.22 1.44
N GLY A 32 -3.19 -20.59 0.16
CA GLY A 32 -4.41 -21.02 -0.52
C GLY A 32 -4.98 -22.33 0.02
N VAL A 33 -4.13 -23.31 0.32
CA VAL A 33 -4.53 -24.62 0.87
C VAL A 33 -5.12 -24.46 2.28
N GLU A 34 -4.50 -23.65 3.14
CA GLU A 34 -5.01 -23.37 4.49
C GLU A 34 -6.39 -22.69 4.42
N LEU A 35 -6.54 -21.71 3.51
CA LEU A 35 -7.81 -21.02 3.30
C LEU A 35 -8.94 -22.00 2.92
N LEU A 36 -8.60 -23.13 2.30
CA LEU A 36 -9.52 -24.19 1.88
C LEU A 36 -9.59 -25.37 2.86
N SER A 37 -8.94 -25.28 4.03
CA SER A 37 -8.94 -26.31 5.09
C SER A 37 -8.36 -27.66 4.69
N GLU A 38 -7.42 -27.67 3.74
CA GLU A 38 -6.69 -28.87 3.32
C GLU A 38 -5.32 -28.96 4.02
N ASN A 39 -4.73 -30.16 4.11
CA ASN A 39 -3.43 -30.35 4.78
C ASN A 39 -2.31 -29.64 4.01
N ALA A 40 -1.72 -28.60 4.63
CA ALA A 40 -0.74 -27.74 3.98
C ALA A 40 0.70 -28.27 4.06
N ILE A 41 1.48 -28.03 3.01
CA ILE A 41 2.93 -28.24 3.00
C ILE A 41 3.59 -27.15 3.86
N SER A 42 4.41 -27.54 4.84
CA SER A 42 5.16 -26.59 5.67
C SER A 42 6.45 -26.12 4.97
N LEU A 43 6.88 -24.90 5.32
CA LEU A 43 8.24 -24.44 4.99
C LEU A 43 9.23 -25.16 5.89
N THR A 44 10.39 -25.51 5.35
CA THR A 44 11.55 -25.85 6.18
C THR A 44 12.10 -24.59 6.84
N ASP A 45 12.79 -24.73 7.97
CA ASP A 45 13.41 -23.59 8.68
C ASP A 45 14.33 -22.77 7.77
N ARG A 46 15.07 -23.45 6.88
CA ARG A 46 15.95 -22.80 5.91
C ARG A 46 15.17 -21.98 4.88
N GLU A 47 14.08 -22.52 4.34
CA GLU A 47 13.23 -21.80 3.38
C GLU A 47 12.53 -20.61 4.04
N PHE A 48 12.06 -20.78 5.28
CA PHE A 48 11.48 -19.73 6.09
C PHE A 48 12.46 -18.57 6.32
N LEU A 49 13.70 -18.85 6.76
CA LEU A 49 14.71 -17.80 6.92
C LEU A 49 15.07 -17.14 5.58
N ASN A 50 15.19 -17.92 4.51
CA ASN A 50 15.54 -17.39 3.20
C ASN A 50 14.47 -16.44 2.66
N VAL A 51 13.18 -16.77 2.79
CA VAL A 51 12.10 -15.92 2.29
C VAL A 51 12.03 -14.59 3.06
N LEU A 52 12.27 -14.62 4.38
CA LEU A 52 12.36 -13.39 5.19
C LEU A 52 13.55 -12.51 4.80
N ARG A 53 14.71 -13.12 4.50
CA ARG A 53 15.88 -12.38 4.01
C ARG A 53 15.62 -11.72 2.67
N PHE A 54 14.91 -12.39 1.76
CA PHE A 54 14.48 -11.77 0.50
C PHE A 54 13.57 -10.56 0.76
N ALA A 55 12.57 -10.68 1.63
CA ALA A 55 11.69 -9.57 1.97
C ALA A 55 12.47 -8.36 2.53
N ASP A 56 13.40 -8.62 3.45
CA ASP A 56 14.24 -7.58 4.04
C ASP A 56 15.11 -6.87 2.99
N ILE A 57 15.79 -7.60 2.09
CA ILE A 57 16.57 -7.01 0.98
C ILE A 57 15.69 -6.16 0.06
N LEU A 58 14.55 -6.72 -0.37
CA LEU A 58 13.64 -6.09 -1.34
C LEU A 58 12.94 -4.85 -0.78
N SER A 59 12.70 -4.80 0.55
CA SER A 59 12.08 -3.66 1.22
C SER A 59 12.90 -2.38 1.13
N ARG A 60 14.22 -2.49 0.93
CA ARG A 60 15.16 -1.36 0.80
C ARG A 60 15.30 -0.84 -0.63
N SER A 61 14.53 -1.39 -1.57
CA SER A 61 14.50 -0.90 -2.95
C SER A 61 13.66 0.37 -3.08
N ASN A 62 14.01 1.19 -4.07
CA ASN A 62 13.15 2.28 -4.54
C ASN A 62 12.13 1.81 -5.58
N LEU A 63 12.28 0.59 -6.12
CA LEU A 63 11.34 0.04 -7.10
C LEU A 63 10.07 -0.47 -6.42
N ALA A 64 8.92 0.01 -6.88
CA ALA A 64 7.61 -0.40 -6.37
C ALA A 64 7.40 -1.92 -6.46
N LEU A 65 7.90 -2.58 -7.51
CA LEU A 65 7.83 -4.03 -7.67
C LEU A 65 8.48 -4.77 -6.51
N ASN A 66 9.73 -4.42 -6.16
CA ASN A 66 10.48 -5.07 -5.08
C ASN A 66 9.79 -4.84 -3.73
N ARG A 67 9.37 -3.60 -3.46
CA ARG A 67 8.64 -3.22 -2.24
C ARG A 67 7.33 -4.00 -2.11
N ASN A 68 6.59 -4.16 -3.20
CA ASN A 68 5.34 -4.94 -3.23
C ASN A 68 5.58 -6.43 -2.97
N ILE A 69 6.67 -7.00 -3.49
CA ILE A 69 7.04 -8.40 -3.21
C ILE A 69 7.41 -8.57 -1.73
N ALA A 70 8.18 -7.65 -1.14
CA ALA A 70 8.49 -7.67 0.28
C ALA A 70 7.23 -7.63 1.14
N LEU A 71 6.30 -6.72 0.83
CA LEU A 71 5.01 -6.63 1.52
C LEU A 71 4.21 -7.93 1.37
N LYS A 72 4.14 -8.49 0.16
CA LYS A 72 3.44 -9.75 -0.11
C LYS A 72 3.99 -10.89 0.76
N ILE A 73 5.31 -11.04 0.86
CA ILE A 73 5.94 -12.08 1.68
C ILE A 73 5.50 -11.95 3.14
N VAL A 74 5.64 -10.76 3.72
CA VAL A 74 5.28 -10.53 5.13
C VAL A 74 3.78 -10.78 5.34
N SER A 75 2.91 -10.22 4.51
CA SER A 75 1.47 -10.40 4.64
C SER A 75 1.03 -11.87 4.49
N THR A 76 1.60 -12.62 3.55
CA THR A 76 1.25 -14.05 3.35
C THR A 76 1.70 -14.92 4.53
N LEU A 77 2.80 -14.59 5.18
CA LEU A 77 3.32 -15.36 6.32
C LEU A 77 2.67 -15.01 7.66
N TYR A 78 2.01 -13.86 7.75
CA TYR A 78 1.45 -13.33 9.00
C TYR A 78 0.56 -14.33 9.74
N ASP A 79 -0.43 -14.91 9.07
CA ASP A 79 -1.40 -15.80 9.71
C ASP A 79 -0.75 -17.06 10.32
N PHE A 80 0.39 -17.48 9.78
CA PHE A 80 1.10 -18.68 10.20
C PHE A 80 2.22 -18.43 11.22
N TYR A 81 2.83 -17.24 11.20
CA TYR A 81 4.07 -16.96 11.92
C TYR A 81 4.00 -15.71 12.81
N LYS A 82 2.83 -15.08 12.99
CA LYS A 82 2.66 -13.88 13.84
C LYS A 82 3.20 -14.04 15.27
N GLU A 83 3.25 -15.24 15.83
CA GLU A 83 3.78 -15.48 17.18
C GLU A 83 5.28 -15.84 17.18
N ASN A 84 5.88 -16.05 16.01
CA ASN A 84 7.29 -16.39 15.88
C ASN A 84 8.17 -15.14 16.00
N GLU A 85 9.15 -15.18 16.90
CA GLU A 85 10.02 -14.03 17.21
C GLU A 85 10.84 -13.57 16.00
N VAL A 86 11.39 -14.53 15.25
CA VAL A 86 12.21 -14.25 14.07
C VAL A 86 11.35 -13.60 12.99
N TYR A 87 10.16 -14.12 12.74
CA TYR A 87 9.21 -13.50 11.82
C TYR A 87 8.89 -12.07 12.23
N GLN A 88 8.55 -11.84 13.50
CA GLN A 88 8.17 -10.53 14.00
C GLN A 88 9.28 -9.49 13.82
N LEU A 89 10.54 -9.87 14.10
CA LEU A 89 11.69 -9.01 13.85
C LEU A 89 11.77 -8.61 12.36
N PHE A 90 11.81 -9.59 11.45
CA PHE A 90 11.90 -9.29 10.01
C PHE A 90 10.71 -8.49 9.49
N ALA A 91 9.50 -8.84 9.92
CA ALA A 91 8.27 -8.15 9.54
C ALA A 91 8.30 -6.68 9.96
N GLN A 92 8.61 -6.39 11.23
CA GLN A 92 8.70 -5.02 11.73
C GLN A 92 9.75 -4.21 10.96
N ASN A 93 10.93 -4.79 10.68
CA ASN A 93 11.98 -4.15 9.88
C ASN A 93 11.45 -3.78 8.48
N VAL A 94 10.84 -4.74 7.79
CA VAL A 94 10.28 -4.54 6.45
C VAL A 94 9.21 -3.44 6.48
N MET A 95 8.31 -3.43 7.46
CA MET A 95 7.24 -2.42 7.54
C MET A 95 7.79 -1.00 7.77
N VAL A 96 8.83 -0.85 8.59
CA VAL A 96 9.50 0.44 8.80
C VAL A 96 10.21 0.91 7.52
N LYS A 97 10.94 0.02 6.84
CA LYS A 97 11.59 0.34 5.56
C LYS A 97 10.58 0.76 4.49
N LEU A 98 9.43 0.09 4.45
CA LEU A 98 8.33 0.42 3.54
C LEU A 98 7.53 1.67 3.95
N GLY A 99 7.69 2.18 5.17
CA GLY A 99 6.90 3.30 5.70
C GLY A 99 5.42 2.94 5.93
N ASN A 100 5.09 1.66 6.12
CA ASN A 100 3.72 1.20 6.36
C ASN A 100 3.42 1.15 7.87
N PHE A 101 3.34 2.34 8.48
CA PHE A 101 3.09 2.51 9.91
C PHE A 101 1.76 1.94 10.40
N PRO A 102 0.63 2.07 9.67
CA PRO A 102 -0.62 1.47 10.12
C PRO A 102 -0.51 -0.04 10.34
N SER A 103 0.14 -0.75 9.40
CA SER A 103 0.29 -2.19 9.50
C SER A 103 1.38 -2.59 10.52
N LEU A 104 2.36 -1.73 10.78
CA LEU A 104 3.31 -1.90 11.88
C LEU A 104 2.59 -1.94 13.23
N THR A 105 1.62 -1.04 13.47
CA THR A 105 0.85 -1.06 14.73
C THR A 105 0.06 -2.36 14.92
N LEU A 106 -0.35 -3.03 13.84
CA LEU A 106 -1.00 -4.35 13.91
C LEU A 106 -0.02 -5.45 14.31
N LEU A 107 1.22 -5.39 13.83
CA LEU A 107 2.27 -6.34 14.21
C LEU A 107 2.66 -6.17 15.68
N GLU A 108 2.81 -4.93 16.15
CA GLU A 108 3.21 -4.62 17.54
C GLU A 108 2.16 -5.00 18.58
N LYS A 109 0.87 -4.88 18.23
CA LYS A 109 -0.22 -5.33 19.13
C LYS A 109 -0.25 -6.84 19.35
N ASN A 110 0.22 -7.60 18.37
CA ASN A 110 0.16 -9.06 18.35
C ASN A 110 1.55 -9.72 18.54
N GLY A 111 2.60 -8.93 18.74
CA GLY A 111 3.98 -9.37 18.65
C GLY A 111 4.82 -8.97 19.87
N LEU A 112 6.03 -9.52 19.92
CA LEU A 112 7.05 -9.14 20.89
C LEU A 112 7.56 -7.74 20.57
N GLN A 113 7.74 -6.92 21.62
CA GLN A 113 8.43 -5.65 21.50
C GLN A 113 9.93 -5.91 21.39
N PHE A 114 10.52 -5.59 20.24
CA PHE A 114 11.96 -5.67 20.03
C PHE A 114 12.59 -4.29 20.20
N ASP A 115 13.54 -4.17 21.13
CA ASP A 115 14.42 -3.00 21.25
C ASP A 115 15.47 -3.05 20.13
N ASN A 116 15.07 -2.68 18.91
CA ASN A 116 15.99 -2.46 17.80
C ASN A 116 16.17 -0.95 17.58
N ARG A 117 17.18 -0.40 18.25
CA ARG A 117 17.50 1.03 18.23
C ARG A 117 17.69 1.62 16.84
N GLU A 118 18.25 0.88 15.88
CA GLU A 118 18.43 1.37 14.50
C GLU A 118 17.06 1.64 13.85
N ILE A 119 16.12 0.73 14.08
CA ILE A 119 14.78 0.77 13.53
C ILE A 119 13.92 1.79 14.26
N GLU A 120 14.08 1.91 15.58
CA GLU A 120 13.45 2.98 16.34
C GLU A 120 13.90 4.35 15.88
N VAL A 121 15.20 4.56 15.62
CA VAL A 121 15.72 5.83 15.11
C VAL A 121 15.14 6.13 13.73
N GLU A 122 15.16 5.18 12.81
CA GLU A 122 14.57 5.37 11.48
C GLU A 122 13.07 5.62 11.53
N ARG A 123 12.36 4.88 12.39
CA ARG A 123 10.93 5.08 12.67
C ARG A 123 10.67 6.47 13.22
N MET A 124 11.44 6.92 14.22
CA MET A 124 11.32 8.26 14.80
C MET A 124 11.55 9.33 13.75
N ILE A 125 12.60 9.21 12.93
CA ILE A 125 12.89 10.15 11.84
C ILE A 125 11.71 10.23 10.87
N LYS A 126 11.22 9.08 10.38
CA LYS A 126 10.07 9.06 9.45
C LYS A 126 8.80 9.61 10.10
N GLN A 127 8.53 9.26 11.36
CA GLN A 127 7.39 9.79 12.09
C GLN A 127 7.48 11.31 12.31
N ILE A 128 8.68 11.87 12.49
CA ILE A 128 8.86 13.33 12.59
C ILE A 128 8.51 13.99 11.26
N PHE A 129 9.02 13.49 10.14
CA PHE A 129 8.77 14.08 8.83
C PHE A 129 7.34 13.86 8.34
N GLN A 130 6.76 12.70 8.60
CA GLN A 130 5.46 12.26 8.05
C GLN A 130 4.30 12.51 9.01
N ARG A 131 4.48 13.39 10.00
CA ARG A 131 3.41 13.83 10.91
C ARG A 131 2.28 14.47 10.13
N THR A 132 1.05 14.18 10.56
CA THR A 132 -0.18 14.81 10.06
C THR A 132 -0.73 15.80 11.09
N SER A 133 -1.65 16.68 10.70
CA SER A 133 -2.37 17.58 11.60
C SER A 133 -3.16 16.80 12.66
N VAL A 134 -3.55 15.56 12.37
CA VAL A 134 -4.17 14.64 13.34
C VAL A 134 -3.12 13.94 14.20
N GLU A 135 -3.26 14.07 15.53
CA GLU A 135 -2.40 13.41 16.52
C GLU A 135 -2.35 11.88 16.33
N ASN A 136 -1.17 11.29 16.48
CA ASN A 136 -0.91 9.85 16.31
C ASN A 136 -1.29 9.25 14.94
N LYS A 137 -1.43 10.07 13.90
CA LYS A 137 -1.47 9.62 12.51
C LYS A 137 -0.22 10.09 11.78
N PHE A 138 0.26 9.23 10.89
CA PHE A 138 1.43 9.47 10.05
C PHE A 138 1.07 9.13 8.62
N PHE A 139 1.53 9.94 7.68
CA PHE A 139 1.51 9.57 6.27
C PHE A 139 2.39 8.33 6.07
N THR A 140 2.08 7.54 5.03
CA THR A 140 3.06 6.62 4.46
C THR A 140 4.07 7.38 3.62
N ASP A 141 5.23 6.78 3.32
CA ASP A 141 6.23 7.39 2.42
C ASP A 141 5.58 7.95 1.13
N THR A 142 4.74 7.16 0.48
CA THR A 142 4.05 7.56 -0.77
C THR A 142 2.98 8.64 -0.57
N GLN A 143 2.31 8.65 0.59
CA GLN A 143 1.34 9.71 0.89
C GLN A 143 2.05 11.03 1.20
N TYR A 144 3.19 10.97 1.88
CA TYR A 144 4.02 12.13 2.18
C TYR A 144 4.57 12.78 0.90
N GLU A 145 5.10 11.98 -0.02
CA GLU A 145 5.54 12.45 -1.34
C GLU A 145 4.38 13.10 -2.10
N ALA A 146 3.23 12.42 -2.19
CA ALA A 146 2.05 12.96 -2.85
C ALA A 146 1.54 14.25 -2.19
N PHE A 147 1.61 14.37 -0.87
CA PHE A 147 1.21 15.57 -0.15
C PHE A 147 2.12 16.76 -0.49
N HIS A 148 3.43 16.54 -0.50
CA HIS A 148 4.40 17.57 -0.89
C HIS A 148 4.21 18.04 -2.33
N GLU A 149 3.96 17.12 -3.25
CA GLU A 149 3.64 17.50 -4.64
C GLU A 149 2.33 18.32 -4.76
N ILE A 150 1.34 18.06 -3.90
CA ILE A 150 0.09 18.84 -3.86
C ILE A 150 0.35 20.28 -3.40
N ILE A 151 1.16 20.49 -2.35
CA ILE A 151 1.40 21.84 -1.80
C ILE A 151 2.32 22.69 -2.68
N ASP A 152 3.26 22.06 -3.40
CA ASP A 152 4.26 22.72 -4.24
C ASP A 152 3.73 23.02 -5.67
N SER A 153 2.58 22.47 -6.05
CA SER A 153 2.01 22.64 -7.39
C SER A 153 0.70 23.42 -7.39
N ASN A 154 0.49 24.25 -8.42
CA ASN A 154 -0.79 24.95 -8.62
C ASN A 154 -1.92 24.00 -9.09
N HIS A 155 -1.55 22.91 -9.77
CA HIS A 155 -2.48 21.91 -10.27
C HIS A 155 -1.84 20.54 -10.08
N TYR A 156 -2.52 19.66 -9.34
CA TYR A 156 -2.09 18.28 -9.11
C TYR A 156 -3.19 17.31 -9.49
N SER A 157 -2.83 16.23 -10.17
CA SER A 157 -3.74 15.14 -10.49
C SER A 157 -3.02 13.82 -10.30
N PHE A 158 -3.63 12.92 -9.53
CA PHE A 158 -3.08 11.60 -9.31
C PHE A 158 -4.20 10.55 -9.23
N SER A 159 -3.89 9.35 -9.69
CA SER A 159 -4.79 8.20 -9.62
C SER A 159 -4.20 7.17 -8.67
N ALA A 160 -4.92 6.86 -7.60
CA ALA A 160 -4.51 5.83 -6.63
C ALA A 160 -5.69 4.93 -6.26
N GLY A 161 -5.42 3.72 -5.78
CA GLY A 161 -6.45 2.80 -5.28
C GLY A 161 -7.23 3.39 -4.10
N THR A 162 -8.41 2.84 -3.79
CA THR A 162 -9.26 3.31 -2.68
C THR A 162 -8.56 3.17 -1.32
N SER A 163 -7.68 2.17 -1.18
CA SER A 163 -6.85 1.92 0.00
C SER A 163 -5.69 2.90 0.20
N PHE A 164 -5.33 3.71 -0.80
CA PHE A 164 -4.25 4.71 -0.68
C PHE A 164 -4.58 5.82 0.32
N GLY A 165 -5.85 5.97 0.73
CA GLY A 165 -6.25 7.02 1.66
C GLY A 165 -6.36 8.40 1.00
N LYS A 166 -6.77 8.47 -0.27
CA LYS A 166 -6.97 9.76 -0.99
C LYS A 166 -7.81 10.77 -0.18
N SER A 167 -8.90 10.31 0.44
CA SER A 167 -9.74 11.18 1.29
C SER A 167 -8.99 11.75 2.48
N PHE A 168 -8.08 10.97 3.08
CA PHE A 168 -7.24 11.42 4.19
C PHE A 168 -6.21 12.46 3.72
N LEU A 169 -5.59 12.22 2.57
CA LEU A 169 -4.67 13.18 1.95
C LEU A 169 -5.36 14.54 1.68
N PHE A 170 -6.60 14.50 1.17
CA PHE A 170 -7.38 15.72 0.94
C PHE A 170 -7.78 16.42 2.23
N SER A 171 -8.16 15.70 3.30
CA SER A 171 -8.50 16.35 4.58
C SER A 171 -7.29 17.06 5.18
N GLU A 172 -6.11 16.45 5.10
CA GLU A 172 -4.86 17.07 5.56
C GLU A 172 -4.49 18.30 4.72
N PHE A 173 -4.70 18.24 3.39
CA PHE A 173 -4.44 19.39 2.52
C PHE A 173 -5.36 20.57 2.85
N VAL A 174 -6.63 20.30 3.14
CA VAL A 174 -7.58 21.33 3.58
C VAL A 174 -7.16 21.93 4.92
N ASN A 175 -6.75 21.11 5.88
CA ASN A 175 -6.24 21.60 7.17
C ASN A 175 -5.02 22.49 6.97
N TRP A 176 -4.05 22.08 6.15
CA TRP A 176 -2.87 22.87 5.81
C TRP A 176 -3.22 24.22 5.17
N ILE A 177 -4.20 24.27 4.26
CA ILE A 177 -4.68 25.56 3.70
C ILE A 177 -5.22 26.47 4.81
N ILE A 178 -6.01 25.92 5.73
CA ILE A 178 -6.66 26.68 6.79
C ILE A 178 -5.62 27.24 7.78
N GLU A 179 -4.64 26.43 8.16
CA GLU A 179 -3.61 26.77 9.14
C GLU A 179 -2.53 27.71 8.56
N GLU A 180 -2.05 27.46 7.34
CA GLU A 180 -0.87 28.14 6.80
C GLU A 180 -1.21 29.31 5.85
N LYS A 181 -2.37 29.31 5.19
CA LYS A 181 -2.74 30.32 4.16
C LYS A 181 -3.74 31.39 4.60
N ASN A 182 -4.16 31.45 5.87
CA ASN A 182 -5.12 32.45 6.39
C ASN A 182 -6.29 32.71 5.43
N GLY A 183 -7.07 31.65 5.19
CA GLY A 183 -8.04 31.52 4.11
C GLY A 183 -8.90 32.75 3.79
N SER A 184 -8.65 33.32 2.62
CA SER A 184 -9.62 34.13 1.88
C SER A 184 -9.83 33.48 0.52
N GLU A 185 -10.91 32.69 0.41
CA GLU A 185 -11.44 32.04 -0.80
C GLU A 185 -10.76 30.74 -1.30
N ASN A 186 -11.20 29.60 -0.75
CA ASN A 186 -10.97 28.29 -1.36
C ASN A 186 -12.32 27.57 -1.54
N THR A 187 -12.71 27.28 -2.79
CA THR A 187 -13.91 26.47 -3.10
C THR A 187 -13.49 25.01 -3.27
N LEU A 188 -14.04 24.13 -2.43
CA LEU A 188 -13.73 22.70 -2.43
C LEU A 188 -14.93 21.88 -2.93
N GLY A 189 -14.77 21.15 -4.03
CA GLY A 189 -15.76 20.20 -4.54
C GLY A 189 -15.32 18.76 -4.28
N ILE A 190 -15.95 18.06 -3.33
CA ILE A 190 -15.72 16.63 -3.10
C ILE A 190 -16.89 15.85 -3.70
N GLN A 191 -16.61 15.05 -4.73
CA GLN A 191 -17.59 14.10 -5.27
C GLN A 191 -17.09 12.67 -5.05
N ARG A 192 -17.74 11.95 -4.12
CA ARG A 192 -17.50 10.52 -3.95
C ARG A 192 -18.26 9.75 -5.02
N ARG A 193 -17.56 9.24 -6.04
CA ARG A 193 -18.11 8.20 -6.91
C ARG A 193 -17.65 6.85 -6.39
N PHE A 194 -18.51 6.16 -5.64
CA PHE A 194 -18.34 4.72 -5.39
C PHE A 194 -18.67 4.00 -6.70
N SER A 195 -17.65 3.56 -7.42
CA SER A 195 -17.81 2.61 -8.51
C SER A 195 -16.81 1.49 -8.27
N ILE A 196 -17.28 0.43 -7.60
CA ILE A 196 -16.61 -0.85 -7.62
C ILE A 196 -16.89 -1.43 -9.01
N ILE A 197 -15.96 -1.22 -9.95
CA ILE A 197 -15.98 -1.93 -11.22
C ILE A 197 -15.02 -3.11 -11.06
N PHE A 198 -15.58 -4.31 -10.91
CA PHE A 198 -14.85 -5.56 -11.12
C PHE A 198 -14.40 -5.61 -12.59
N PRO A 199 -13.14 -5.97 -12.89
CA PRO A 199 -12.69 -6.09 -14.27
C PRO A 199 -13.12 -7.43 -14.85
N TRP A 200 -13.86 -7.41 -15.96
CA TRP A 200 -13.88 -8.51 -16.92
C TRP A 200 -13.84 -7.93 -18.35
N PRO A 201 -13.32 -8.66 -19.35
CA PRO A 201 -12.24 -8.19 -20.19
C PRO A 201 -12.71 -7.52 -21.47
N ILE A 202 -11.82 -6.64 -21.92
CA ILE A 202 -11.63 -6.05 -23.24
C ILE A 202 -12.30 -6.82 -24.40
N GLN A 203 -13.15 -6.13 -25.14
CA GLN A 203 -13.15 -6.16 -26.61
C GLN A 203 -13.83 -4.90 -27.18
N GLY A 204 -13.17 -4.26 -28.14
CA GLY A 204 -13.83 -3.37 -29.09
C GLY A 204 -13.45 -1.90 -28.98
N SER A 205 -12.33 -1.54 -29.60
CA SER A 205 -12.03 -0.21 -30.14
C SER A 205 -13.23 0.53 -30.72
N LYS A 206 -13.40 1.82 -30.41
CA LYS A 206 -13.63 2.88 -31.40
C LYS A 206 -13.57 4.28 -30.77
N ILE A 207 -12.67 5.05 -31.35
CA ILE A 207 -12.59 6.52 -31.39
C ILE A 207 -13.98 7.08 -31.75
N PHE A 208 -14.46 8.11 -31.05
CA PHE A 208 -15.36 9.09 -31.66
C PHE A 208 -15.13 10.49 -31.07
N ASP A 209 -14.80 11.38 -32.00
CA ASP A 209 -14.73 12.83 -31.89
C ASP A 209 -16.07 13.45 -31.52
N GLY A 210 -16.00 14.71 -31.09
CA GLY A 210 -17.12 15.49 -30.60
C GLY A 210 -18.19 15.90 -31.63
N ASN A 211 -19.23 16.47 -31.02
CA ASN A 211 -20.41 17.15 -31.55
C ASN A 211 -21.64 16.28 -31.90
N GLU A 212 -22.78 16.75 -31.35
CA GLU A 212 -24.18 16.34 -31.59
C GLU A 212 -24.54 14.97 -30.98
N ASP A 213 -25.48 14.79 -30.05
CA ASP A 213 -26.80 15.40 -29.91
C ASP A 213 -27.27 15.47 -28.44
N ARG A 214 -27.85 16.63 -28.07
CA ARG A 214 -28.71 16.80 -26.91
C ARG A 214 -30.14 16.35 -27.27
N SER A 215 -30.46 15.07 -27.12
CA SER A 215 -31.86 14.62 -26.92
C SER A 215 -31.94 13.13 -26.55
N ALA A 216 -31.69 12.79 -25.29
CA ALA A 216 -32.13 11.52 -24.68
C ALA A 216 -31.99 11.56 -23.15
N CYS A 217 -32.49 12.61 -22.51
CA CYS A 217 -32.65 12.68 -21.05
C CYS A 217 -34.14 12.92 -20.75
N GLU A 218 -34.98 11.95 -21.06
CA GLU A 218 -36.37 11.88 -20.57
C GLU A 218 -37.00 10.53 -20.98
N SER A 219 -36.78 9.51 -20.16
CA SER A 219 -37.65 8.34 -19.95
C SER A 219 -36.85 7.26 -19.21
N LEU A 220 -37.54 6.52 -18.34
CA LEU A 220 -37.00 5.51 -17.40
C LEU A 220 -36.61 6.07 -16.01
N ALA A 221 -37.45 6.95 -15.49
CA ALA A 221 -37.70 7.10 -14.05
C ALA A 221 -39.16 6.70 -13.76
N CYS A 222 -39.51 5.44 -13.97
CA CYS A 222 -40.72 4.79 -13.46
C CYS A 222 -40.45 3.29 -13.44
N ASP A 223 -40.42 2.69 -12.25
CA ASP A 223 -40.85 1.32 -11.91
C ASP A 223 -40.04 0.76 -10.73
N LEU A 224 -40.46 1.17 -9.53
CA LEU A 224 -40.22 0.43 -8.28
C LEU A 224 -41.51 -0.34 -7.95
N PRO A 225 -41.48 -1.68 -7.82
CA PRO A 225 -42.56 -2.37 -7.13
C PRO A 225 -42.34 -2.28 -5.62
N ARG A 226 -43.35 -1.71 -4.94
CA ARG A 226 -43.56 -1.90 -3.50
C ARG A 226 -43.74 -3.39 -3.22
N GLN A 227 -43.01 -3.94 -2.26
CA GLN A 227 -43.46 -5.11 -1.52
C GLN A 227 -43.65 -4.70 -0.06
N THR A 228 -44.92 -4.70 0.34
CA THR A 228 -45.45 -4.63 1.70
C THR A 228 -45.42 -6.02 2.33
N LEU A 229 -44.77 -6.17 3.47
CA LEU A 229 -45.36 -6.53 4.78
C LEU A 229 -44.27 -6.45 5.86
#